data_AF-A0A8H7BY94-F1
#
_entry.id   AF-A0A8H7BY94-F1
#
_cell.length_a   1.000
_cell.length_b   1.000
_cell.length_c   1.000
_cell.angle_alpha   90.00
_cell.angle_beta   90.00
_cell.angle_gamma   90.00
#
_symmetry.space_group_name_H-M   'P 1'
#
loop_
_entity.id
_entity.type
_entity.pdbx_description
1 polymer ?
#
loop_
_entity_poly.entity_id
_entity_poly.type
_entity_poly.pdbx_seq_one_letter_code
_entity_poly.pdbx_strand_id
1 'polypeptide(L)'
;MGQPVLSFLQDLRLLCPHLESLSIDRSSFWRDKEEEDGGEEEELAVDHPEVFLSAGSFLSQFGTGSTLRSLTLDSDEVIVNCLPVLSYVSQLSSLCLNGLGEFRLEDLSSIHAYCPQLKLLSVGKKVTLSAPSDELGQALVESKYVCSTMKALELNYSHPWAEPVIWLNYFAKAYPNLARLHLRETRTNTLHRLNMTSFYVTDWDVHEAIRRLRLACPLLKTVEMIGVFWCHRILKPLFLDSEEGSTTAIRQLALNYNTYFTKDLYEGLSSYPWHALRSLTIYSCDENKPLSLPQIFSPLNALHLEELTLGGEGTDPDIRVPVYLDEVLHHCQHLKVLRVDNSRLLAAKAGKEPHPRLQSLTLYNVVFTDWLFDCIAKQCQNLRYLSLIECLDKKEMESQAFDIYLPYSQLEAVNLHQLVMHKQRLHAFPVYHNPSLFEISQDTHDQWVQVDTTGLLTKHSFPNRHIPPQSLMHYQPGGFHLLNEETTRILKGLRAKTIKRLLTRIKADTKYWEEKLEQGYVSITCKSINKLYINGRRISLPCRP
;
A
#
# COMPACT_ATOMS: atom_id res chain seq x y z
N MET A 1 -25.96 12.66 -24.06
CA MET A 1 -26.25 11.22 -23.83
C MET A 1 -26.70 10.91 -22.39
N GLY A 2 -27.35 11.83 -21.65
CA GLY A 2 -27.73 11.62 -20.24
C GLY A 2 -29.04 10.86 -19.96
N GLN A 3 -29.94 10.75 -20.96
CA GLN A 3 -31.25 10.11 -20.76
C GLN A 3 -31.21 8.60 -20.42
N PRO A 4 -30.37 7.76 -21.05
CA PRO A 4 -30.33 6.32 -20.76
C PRO A 4 -29.87 5.99 -19.33
N VAL A 5 -28.93 6.78 -18.80
CA VAL A 5 -28.44 6.61 -17.43
C VAL A 5 -29.48 7.07 -16.42
N LEU A 6 -30.16 8.19 -16.70
CA LEU A 6 -31.27 8.65 -15.88
C LEU A 6 -32.42 7.64 -15.83
N SER A 7 -32.77 7.00 -16.95
CA SER A 7 -33.79 5.95 -16.96
C SER A 7 -33.33 4.70 -16.20
N PHE A 8 -32.08 4.26 -16.37
CA PHE A 8 -31.55 3.13 -15.61
C PHE A 8 -31.58 3.39 -14.10
N LEU A 9 -31.17 4.59 -13.70
CA LEU A 9 -31.22 5.05 -12.33
C LEU A 9 -32.68 5.08 -11.80
N GLN A 10 -33.64 5.58 -12.58
CA GLN A 10 -35.08 5.52 -12.21
C GLN A 10 -35.57 4.08 -12.00
N ASP A 11 -35.18 3.16 -12.89
CA ASP A 11 -35.57 1.75 -12.80
C ASP A 11 -34.92 1.04 -11.62
N LEU A 12 -33.71 1.44 -11.22
CA LEU A 12 -32.96 0.80 -10.15
C LEU A 12 -33.72 0.78 -8.81
N ARG A 13 -34.50 1.82 -8.53
CA ARG A 13 -35.37 1.85 -7.33
C ARG A 13 -36.47 0.79 -7.40
N LEU A 14 -37.09 0.62 -8.56
CA LEU A 14 -38.17 -0.36 -8.77
C LEU A 14 -37.62 -1.79 -8.73
N LEU A 15 -36.42 -1.99 -9.29
CA LEU A 15 -35.75 -3.28 -9.33
C LEU A 15 -35.16 -3.68 -7.97
N CYS A 16 -34.69 -2.71 -7.19
CA CYS A 16 -33.97 -2.92 -5.94
C CYS A 16 -34.57 -2.08 -4.78
N PRO A 17 -35.80 -2.36 -4.31
CA PRO A 17 -36.46 -1.58 -3.27
C PRO A 17 -35.76 -1.65 -1.89
N HIS A 18 -34.87 -2.63 -1.70
CA HIS A 18 -34.09 -2.85 -0.48
C HIS A 18 -32.61 -2.50 -0.67
N LEU A 19 -32.29 -1.59 -1.58
CA LEU A 19 -30.90 -1.18 -1.81
C LEU A 19 -30.30 -0.56 -0.53
N GLU A 20 -29.28 -1.21 0.02
CA GLU A 20 -28.57 -0.74 1.22
C GLU A 20 -27.28 0.02 0.90
N SER A 21 -26.67 -0.25 -0.26
CA SER A 21 -25.42 0.38 -0.69
C SER A 21 -25.50 0.77 -2.15
N LEU A 22 -25.08 2.00 -2.45
CA LEU A 22 -24.99 2.51 -3.81
C LEU A 22 -23.62 3.16 -4.01
N SER A 23 -22.92 2.75 -5.06
CA SER A 23 -21.68 3.37 -5.50
C SER A 23 -21.85 3.85 -6.93
N ILE A 24 -21.73 5.15 -7.15
CA ILE A 24 -21.77 5.77 -8.47
C ILE A 24 -20.35 6.20 -8.80
N ASP A 25 -19.69 5.49 -9.71
CA ASP A 25 -18.35 5.78 -10.19
C ASP A 25 -18.41 6.22 -11.64
N ARG A 26 -18.03 7.47 -11.91
CA ARG A 26 -18.07 8.05 -13.25
C ARG A 26 -17.23 7.23 -14.25
N SER A 27 -16.09 6.70 -13.85
CA SER A 27 -15.18 6.01 -14.77
C SER A 27 -15.80 4.73 -15.37
N SER A 28 -16.75 4.14 -14.64
CA SER A 28 -17.45 2.91 -15.03
C SER A 28 -18.71 3.16 -15.87
N PHE A 29 -19.37 4.31 -15.73
CA PHE A 29 -20.69 4.55 -16.34
C PHE A 29 -20.64 5.25 -17.71
N TRP A 30 -19.53 5.89 -18.07
CA TRP A 30 -19.52 6.85 -19.18
C TRP A 30 -18.44 6.61 -20.25
N ARG A 31 -17.67 5.51 -20.16
CA ARG A 31 -16.54 5.24 -21.07
C ARG A 31 -16.95 4.65 -22.43
N ASP A 32 -18.24 4.37 -22.66
CA ASP A 32 -18.65 3.43 -23.72
C ASP A 32 -18.82 3.99 -25.15
N LYS A 33 -18.38 5.21 -25.52
CA LYS A 33 -18.60 5.69 -26.91
C LYS A 33 -17.55 6.55 -27.61
N GLU A 34 -16.46 6.96 -26.97
CA GLU A 34 -15.46 7.82 -27.65
C GLU A 34 -14.41 7.04 -28.46
N GLU A 35 -14.34 5.71 -28.36
CA GLU A 35 -13.29 4.92 -29.04
C GLU A 35 -13.67 4.38 -30.45
N GLU A 36 -14.88 4.60 -30.97
CA GLU A 36 -15.27 4.04 -32.29
C GLU A 36 -15.10 4.98 -33.51
N ASP A 37 -14.93 6.28 -33.33
CA ASP A 37 -14.61 7.19 -34.45
C ASP A 37 -13.20 7.77 -34.27
N GLY A 38 -12.22 7.17 -34.95
CA GLY A 38 -10.81 7.59 -35.00
C GLY A 38 -10.57 8.92 -35.72
N GLY A 39 -11.34 9.95 -35.38
CA GLY A 39 -11.07 11.34 -35.75
C GLY A 39 -10.10 11.95 -34.74
N GLU A 40 -9.09 12.66 -35.23
CA GLU A 40 -8.21 13.51 -34.41
C GLU A 40 -9.07 14.60 -33.75
N GLU A 41 -9.60 14.36 -32.55
CA GLU A 41 -10.35 15.36 -31.78
C GLU A 41 -9.40 16.15 -30.87
N GLU A 42 -9.36 17.46 -31.10
CA GLU A 42 -8.89 18.46 -30.15
C GLU A 42 -9.61 18.28 -28.81
N GLU A 43 -8.86 18.25 -27.70
CA GLU A 43 -9.37 18.24 -26.32
C GLU A 43 -10.23 19.50 -26.03
N LEU A 44 -11.46 19.54 -26.52
CA LEU A 44 -12.49 20.43 -26.02
C LEU A 44 -13.09 19.74 -24.79
N ALA A 45 -12.47 20.00 -23.62
CA ALA A 45 -13.04 19.70 -22.32
C ALA A 45 -14.35 20.50 -22.15
N VAL A 46 -15.46 19.98 -22.67
CA VAL A 46 -16.78 20.52 -22.41
C VAL A 46 -17.17 20.09 -21.00
N ASP A 47 -17.08 21.03 -20.06
CA ASP A 47 -17.66 20.91 -18.73
C ASP A 47 -19.14 20.50 -18.87
N HIS A 48 -19.51 19.30 -18.45
CA HIS A 48 -20.89 18.81 -18.45
C HIS A 48 -21.47 18.77 -17.01
N PRO A 49 -21.81 19.93 -16.41
CA PRO A 49 -22.38 20.00 -15.05
C PRO A 49 -23.78 19.35 -14.93
N GLU A 50 -24.44 19.04 -16.05
CA GLU A 50 -25.79 18.45 -16.07
C GLU A 50 -25.88 17.06 -15.42
N VAL A 51 -24.77 16.32 -15.37
CA VAL A 51 -24.76 14.94 -14.85
C VAL A 51 -24.98 14.87 -13.34
N PHE A 52 -24.49 15.84 -12.56
CA PHE A 52 -24.70 15.83 -11.10
C PHE A 52 -26.08 16.36 -10.67
N LEU A 53 -26.64 17.31 -11.43
CA LEU A 53 -28.05 17.70 -11.26
C LEU A 53 -28.97 16.48 -11.46
N SER A 54 -28.58 15.56 -12.33
CA SER A 54 -29.27 14.30 -12.58
C SER A 54 -29.19 13.33 -11.39
N ALA A 55 -28.05 13.23 -10.70
CA ALA A 55 -27.90 12.43 -9.47
C ALA A 55 -28.80 12.97 -8.34
N GLY A 56 -28.95 14.30 -8.27
CA GLY A 56 -29.91 14.98 -7.40
C GLY A 56 -31.35 14.52 -7.60
N SER A 57 -31.77 14.51 -8.86
CA SER A 57 -33.10 14.04 -9.25
C SER A 57 -33.33 12.55 -9.04
N PHE A 58 -32.27 11.74 -9.04
CA PHE A 58 -32.35 10.31 -8.77
C PHE A 58 -32.44 10.02 -7.27
N LEU A 59 -31.58 10.64 -6.45
CA LEU A 59 -31.62 10.44 -5.00
C LEU A 59 -32.91 10.97 -4.37
N SER A 60 -33.53 12.02 -4.95
CA SER A 60 -34.86 12.47 -4.52
C SER A 60 -35.95 11.42 -4.71
N GLN A 61 -35.78 10.51 -5.68
CA GLN A 61 -36.70 9.41 -5.87
C GLN A 61 -36.55 8.34 -4.80
N PHE A 62 -35.39 8.15 -4.17
CA PHE A 62 -35.26 7.20 -3.06
C PHE A 62 -36.14 7.61 -1.88
N GLY A 63 -36.37 8.91 -1.71
CA GLY A 63 -37.29 9.47 -0.72
C GLY A 63 -36.92 9.13 0.73
N THR A 64 -37.70 9.67 1.66
CA THR A 64 -37.50 9.52 3.11
C THR A 64 -37.66 8.09 3.64
N GLY A 65 -38.11 7.14 2.80
CA GLY A 65 -38.30 5.73 3.14
C GLY A 65 -37.20 4.79 2.62
N SER A 66 -36.10 5.32 2.09
CA SER A 66 -35.03 4.48 1.54
C SER A 66 -34.31 3.64 2.62
N THR A 67 -33.94 2.42 2.26
CA THR A 67 -33.09 1.53 3.08
C THR A 67 -31.60 1.84 2.91
N LEU A 68 -31.25 2.88 2.14
CA LEU A 68 -29.88 3.17 1.77
C LEU A 68 -29.06 3.55 3.02
N ARG A 69 -28.02 2.77 3.31
CA ARG A 69 -27.11 2.93 4.45
C ARG A 69 -25.72 3.38 4.04
N SER A 70 -25.32 3.14 2.80
CA SER A 70 -24.02 3.52 2.26
C SER A 70 -24.16 4.19 0.89
N LEU A 71 -23.53 5.34 0.72
CA LEU A 71 -23.48 6.06 -0.55
C LEU A 71 -22.03 6.43 -0.87
N THR A 72 -21.57 6.05 -2.05
CA THR A 72 -20.29 6.50 -2.63
C THR A 72 -20.57 7.27 -3.90
N LEU A 73 -20.12 8.52 -3.97
CA LEU A 73 -20.13 9.35 -5.15
C LEU A 73 -18.67 9.58 -5.57
N ASP A 74 -18.25 8.96 -6.66
CA ASP A 74 -16.89 9.08 -7.19
C ASP A 74 -16.88 9.79 -8.55
N SER A 75 -16.20 10.94 -8.58
CA SER A 75 -16.09 11.81 -9.74
C SER A 75 -14.66 12.28 -9.93
N ASP A 76 -14.19 12.22 -11.17
CA ASP A 76 -12.94 12.85 -11.56
C ASP A 76 -13.09 14.37 -11.77
N GLU A 77 -14.32 14.87 -11.94
CA GLU A 77 -14.67 16.29 -12.04
C GLU A 77 -15.27 16.84 -10.74
N VAL A 78 -15.22 18.16 -10.59
CA VAL A 78 -15.75 18.87 -9.42
C VAL A 78 -17.27 18.66 -9.31
N ILE A 79 -17.69 17.98 -8.25
CA ILE A 79 -19.08 17.80 -7.89
C ILE A 79 -19.60 19.10 -7.27
N VAL A 80 -20.31 19.89 -8.05
CA VAL A 80 -20.97 21.11 -7.56
C VAL A 80 -22.37 20.76 -7.05
N ASN A 81 -22.75 21.28 -5.88
CA ASN A 81 -24.11 21.22 -5.32
C ASN A 81 -24.69 19.83 -5.00
N CYS A 82 -23.88 18.82 -4.66
CA CYS A 82 -24.42 17.51 -4.26
C CYS A 82 -24.97 17.47 -2.82
N LEU A 83 -24.62 18.43 -1.96
CA LEU A 83 -24.99 18.36 -0.54
C LEU A 83 -26.49 18.42 -0.26
N PRO A 84 -27.29 19.32 -0.90
CA PRO A 84 -28.74 19.36 -0.65
C PRO A 84 -29.45 18.05 -0.98
N VAL A 85 -28.87 17.26 -1.89
CA VAL A 85 -29.40 15.95 -2.29
C VAL A 85 -29.33 14.93 -1.15
N LEU A 86 -28.41 15.10 -0.21
CA LEU A 86 -28.29 14.21 0.95
C LEU A 86 -29.53 14.27 1.86
N SER A 87 -30.35 15.32 1.77
CA SER A 87 -31.62 15.43 2.51
C SER A 87 -32.59 14.28 2.23
N TYR A 88 -32.49 13.65 1.06
CA TYR A 88 -33.33 12.51 0.67
C TYR A 88 -32.85 11.17 1.23
N VAL A 89 -31.65 11.12 1.80
CA VAL A 89 -30.98 9.89 2.26
C VAL A 89 -30.49 10.04 3.71
N SER A 90 -31.36 10.55 4.58
CA SER A 90 -31.02 10.85 5.99
C SER A 90 -30.65 9.63 6.85
N GLN A 91 -30.90 8.42 6.35
CA GLN A 91 -30.59 7.14 7.01
C GLN A 91 -29.16 6.64 6.77
N LEU A 92 -28.35 7.40 6.00
CA LEU A 92 -26.98 7.03 5.70
C LEU A 92 -26.13 6.87 6.95
N SER A 93 -25.40 5.76 6.98
CA SER A 93 -24.41 5.43 8.00
C SER A 93 -22.97 5.55 7.47
N SER A 94 -22.80 5.50 6.15
CA SER A 94 -21.51 5.64 5.47
C SER A 94 -21.69 6.53 4.24
N LEU A 95 -20.82 7.53 4.11
CA LEU A 95 -20.81 8.46 2.99
C LEU A 95 -19.38 8.64 2.49
N CYS A 96 -19.18 8.42 1.20
CA CYS A 96 -17.92 8.69 0.51
C CYS A 96 -18.17 9.70 -0.62
N LEU A 97 -17.50 10.84 -0.56
CA LEU A 97 -17.61 11.91 -1.55
C LEU A 97 -16.22 12.15 -2.15
N ASN A 98 -16.03 11.78 -3.42
CA ASN A 98 -14.80 12.06 -4.13
C ASN A 98 -15.00 13.11 -5.22
N GLY A 99 -14.08 14.07 -5.32
CA GLY A 99 -14.12 15.10 -6.35
C GLY A 99 -14.96 16.33 -6.01
N LEU A 100 -15.08 16.75 -4.75
CA LEU A 100 -15.89 17.94 -4.39
C LEU A 100 -15.28 19.29 -4.84
N GLY A 101 -14.02 19.33 -5.27
CA GLY A 101 -13.32 20.58 -5.58
C GLY A 101 -12.95 21.36 -4.32
N GLU A 102 -13.77 22.30 -3.88
CA GLU A 102 -13.59 23.01 -2.61
C GLU A 102 -14.49 22.38 -1.54
N PHE A 103 -13.95 22.13 -0.34
CA PHE A 103 -14.68 21.55 0.77
C PHE A 103 -14.48 22.39 2.03
N ARG A 104 -15.59 22.92 2.56
CA ARG A 104 -15.60 23.85 3.68
C ARG A 104 -16.15 23.21 4.95
N LEU A 105 -16.00 23.91 6.08
CA LEU A 105 -16.53 23.43 7.35
C LEU A 105 -18.07 23.46 7.40
N GLU A 106 -18.67 24.40 6.67
CA GLU A 106 -20.11 24.54 6.50
C GLU A 106 -20.71 23.34 5.77
N ASP A 107 -19.96 22.79 4.80
CA ASP A 107 -20.35 21.60 4.06
C ASP A 107 -20.43 20.39 4.98
N LEU A 108 -19.45 20.26 5.88
CA LEU A 108 -19.42 19.22 6.90
C LEU A 108 -20.63 19.32 7.84
N SER A 109 -20.93 20.53 8.32
CA SER A 109 -22.13 20.79 9.13
C SER A 109 -23.43 20.45 8.38
N SER A 110 -23.49 20.79 7.09
CA SER A 110 -24.65 20.51 6.22
C SER A 110 -24.84 19.01 6.01
N ILE A 111 -23.78 18.27 5.70
CA ILE A 111 -23.79 16.80 5.58
C ILE A 111 -24.40 16.17 6.83
N HIS A 112 -23.99 16.65 8.00
CA HIS A 112 -24.47 16.15 9.28
C HIS A 112 -25.92 16.50 9.58
N ALA A 113 -26.35 17.70 9.20
CA ALA A 113 -27.76 18.08 9.29
C ALA A 113 -28.64 17.19 8.40
N TYR A 114 -28.14 16.83 7.21
CA TYR A 114 -28.85 15.93 6.30
C TYR A 114 -28.78 14.46 6.71
N CYS A 115 -27.64 14.00 7.24
CA CYS A 115 -27.35 12.62 7.58
C CYS A 115 -26.96 12.46 9.06
N PRO A 116 -27.90 12.64 10.00
CA PRO A 116 -27.59 12.63 11.44
C PRO A 116 -27.18 11.25 11.99
N GLN A 117 -27.34 10.18 11.21
CA GLN A 117 -26.95 8.81 11.58
C GLN A 117 -25.57 8.40 11.06
N LEU A 118 -24.83 9.34 10.48
CA LEU A 118 -23.57 9.06 9.81
C LEU A 118 -22.52 8.55 10.80
N LYS A 119 -21.90 7.42 10.49
CA LYS A 119 -20.84 6.76 11.27
C LYS A 119 -19.48 6.86 10.59
N LEU A 120 -19.47 6.89 9.27
CA LEU A 120 -18.28 7.02 8.44
C LEU A 120 -18.49 8.14 7.43
N LEU A 121 -17.57 9.09 7.42
CA LEU A 121 -17.47 10.08 6.36
C LEU A 121 -16.07 10.01 5.73
N SER A 122 -16.02 9.80 4.42
CA SER A 122 -14.82 9.91 3.62
C SER A 122 -15.01 11.01 2.59
N VAL A 123 -14.11 11.97 2.56
CA VAL A 123 -14.05 13.01 1.53
C VAL A 123 -12.70 12.88 0.84
N GLY A 124 -12.66 12.75 -0.49
CA GLY A 124 -11.41 12.45 -1.19
C GLY A 124 -11.30 13.00 -2.60
N LYS A 125 -10.13 12.78 -3.23
CA LYS A 125 -9.73 13.17 -4.60
C LYS A 125 -9.98 14.64 -4.97
N LYS A 126 -8.91 15.38 -5.29
CA LYS A 126 -8.99 16.77 -5.80
C LYS A 126 -9.79 17.73 -4.89
N VAL A 127 -9.76 17.49 -3.57
CA VAL A 127 -10.45 18.34 -2.59
C VAL A 127 -9.49 19.36 -1.98
N THR A 128 -9.91 20.61 -1.95
CA THR A 128 -9.22 21.73 -1.31
C THR A 128 -9.98 22.05 -0.02
N LEU A 129 -9.33 21.89 1.13
CA LEU A 129 -9.90 22.32 2.40
C LEU A 129 -9.75 23.82 2.53
N SER A 130 -10.84 24.56 2.41
CA SER A 130 -10.82 26.03 2.52
C SER A 130 -10.83 26.45 3.99
N ALA A 131 -10.18 27.59 4.28
CA ALA A 131 -10.38 28.25 5.56
C ALA A 131 -11.82 28.76 5.65
N PRO A 132 -12.56 28.48 6.74
CA PRO A 132 -13.76 29.26 7.03
C PRO A 132 -13.33 30.72 7.29
N SER A 133 -14.23 31.70 7.08
CA SER A 133 -13.97 33.04 7.60
C SER A 133 -13.84 32.96 9.13
N ASP A 134 -12.93 33.74 9.73
CA ASP A 134 -12.60 33.64 11.17
C ASP A 134 -13.86 33.64 12.05
N GLU A 135 -14.79 34.56 11.80
CA GLU A 135 -16.07 34.66 12.53
C GLU A 135 -16.95 33.41 12.37
N LEU A 136 -17.04 32.86 11.16
CA LEU A 136 -17.88 31.71 10.87
C LEU A 136 -17.27 30.41 11.41
N GLY A 137 -15.95 30.27 11.28
CA GLY A 137 -15.21 29.15 11.83
C GLY A 137 -15.35 29.09 13.34
N GLN A 138 -15.22 30.23 14.01
CA GLN A 138 -15.40 30.31 15.46
C GLN A 138 -16.85 30.05 15.87
N ALA A 139 -17.84 30.60 15.15
CA ALA A 139 -19.26 30.31 15.39
C ALA A 139 -19.61 28.82 15.22
N LEU A 140 -19.02 28.14 14.23
CA LEU A 140 -19.20 26.70 14.02
C LEU A 140 -18.55 25.88 15.13
N VAL A 141 -17.34 26.26 15.56
CA VAL A 141 -16.67 25.67 16.74
C VAL A 141 -17.48 25.94 18.01
N GLU A 142 -18.18 27.07 18.13
CA GLU A 142 -19.03 27.41 19.27
C GLU A 142 -20.43 26.80 19.19
N SER A 143 -20.86 26.34 18.01
CA SER A 143 -22.15 25.71 17.80
C SER A 143 -22.38 24.51 18.74
N LYS A 144 -23.63 24.29 19.17
CA LYS A 144 -23.99 23.15 20.04
C LYS A 144 -24.11 21.83 19.27
N TYR A 145 -23.70 21.80 18.00
CA TYR A 145 -23.87 20.63 17.16
C TYR A 145 -22.94 19.49 17.60
N VAL A 146 -23.51 18.31 17.83
CA VAL A 146 -22.77 17.10 18.24
C VAL A 146 -23.29 15.91 17.43
N CYS A 147 -22.45 15.35 16.57
CA CYS A 147 -22.70 14.12 15.84
C CYS A 147 -22.16 12.93 16.64
N SER A 148 -22.98 12.44 17.58
CA SER A 148 -22.60 11.33 18.47
C SER A 148 -22.46 9.98 17.75
N THR A 149 -22.96 9.83 16.53
CA THR A 149 -22.87 8.59 15.75
C THR A 149 -21.55 8.43 15.01
N MET A 150 -20.82 9.53 14.79
CA MET A 150 -19.59 9.53 14.00
C MET A 150 -18.50 8.67 14.66
N LYS A 151 -17.93 7.74 13.90
CA LYS A 151 -16.87 6.82 14.34
C LYS A 151 -15.59 6.95 13.52
N ALA A 152 -15.69 7.31 12.24
CA ALA A 152 -14.55 7.42 11.35
C ALA A 152 -14.68 8.63 10.43
N LEU A 153 -13.64 9.46 10.41
CA LEU A 153 -13.53 10.60 9.51
C LEU A 153 -12.25 10.46 8.68
N GLU A 154 -12.41 10.51 7.36
CA GLU A 154 -11.31 10.40 6.41
C GLU A 154 -11.35 11.61 5.46
N LEU A 155 -10.29 12.41 5.47
CA LEU A 155 -10.16 13.58 4.59
C LEU A 155 -8.90 13.42 3.74
N ASN A 156 -9.08 13.19 2.45
CA ASN A 156 -8.02 13.15 1.45
C ASN A 156 -8.08 14.42 0.60
N TYR A 157 -7.11 15.30 0.77
CA TYR A 157 -7.12 16.64 0.20
C TYR A 157 -5.86 16.91 -0.63
N SER A 158 -5.96 17.76 -1.64
CA SER A 158 -4.90 18.03 -2.61
C SER A 158 -4.11 19.31 -2.36
N HIS A 159 -4.47 20.11 -1.36
CA HIS A 159 -3.79 21.36 -1.05
C HIS A 159 -3.50 21.45 0.45
N PRO A 160 -2.44 22.16 0.86
CA PRO A 160 -2.13 22.34 2.27
C PRO A 160 -3.36 22.78 3.04
N TRP A 161 -3.52 22.14 4.18
CA TRP A 161 -4.68 22.33 5.03
C TRP A 161 -4.69 23.74 5.60
N ALA A 162 -5.62 24.57 5.14
CA ALA A 162 -5.82 25.91 5.66
C ALA A 162 -6.48 25.85 7.05
N GLU A 163 -5.98 26.63 8.01
CA GLU A 163 -6.51 26.75 9.37
C GLU A 163 -6.73 25.41 10.11
N PRO A 164 -5.71 24.54 10.23
CA PRO A 164 -5.87 23.20 10.82
C PRO A 164 -6.39 23.25 12.27
N VAL A 165 -6.09 24.33 13.01
CA VAL A 165 -6.54 24.54 14.39
C VAL A 165 -8.07 24.62 14.48
N ILE A 166 -8.72 25.35 13.56
CA ILE A 166 -10.18 25.49 13.55
C ILE A 166 -10.83 24.14 13.27
N TRP A 167 -10.35 23.42 12.25
CA TRP A 167 -10.85 22.10 11.89
C TRP A 167 -10.71 21.08 13.03
N LEU A 168 -9.54 21.02 13.67
CA LEU A 168 -9.28 20.11 14.78
C LEU A 168 -10.18 20.40 15.99
N ASN A 169 -10.36 21.68 16.34
CA ASN A 169 -11.28 22.07 17.41
C ASN A 169 -12.73 21.72 17.08
N TYR A 170 -13.14 21.90 15.82
CA TYR A 170 -14.47 21.47 15.37
C TYR A 170 -14.62 19.96 15.51
N PHE A 171 -13.65 19.14 15.08
CA PHE A 171 -13.71 17.68 15.22
C PHE A 171 -13.81 17.24 16.68
N ALA A 172 -13.01 17.85 17.56
CA ALA A 172 -13.03 17.58 18.99
C ALA A 172 -14.44 17.74 19.56
N LYS A 173 -15.11 18.84 19.20
CA LYS A 173 -16.44 19.13 19.73
C LYS A 173 -17.55 18.33 19.05
N ALA A 174 -17.51 18.24 17.73
CA ALA A 174 -18.58 17.65 16.94
C ALA A 174 -18.62 16.12 17.04
N TYR A 175 -17.48 15.45 17.29
CA TYR A 175 -17.36 13.99 17.18
C TYR A 175 -16.81 13.31 18.45
N PRO A 176 -17.51 13.36 19.59
CA PRO A 176 -17.01 12.78 20.85
C PRO A 176 -16.77 11.26 20.79
N ASN A 177 -17.41 10.55 19.84
CA ASN A 177 -17.26 9.10 19.67
C ASN A 177 -16.31 8.72 18.52
N LEU A 178 -15.51 9.67 18.02
CA LEU A 178 -14.57 9.44 16.93
C LEU A 178 -13.53 8.39 17.36
N ALA A 179 -13.45 7.29 16.61
CA ALA A 179 -12.52 6.20 16.85
C ALA A 179 -11.36 6.18 15.85
N ARG A 180 -11.57 6.72 14.66
CA ARG A 180 -10.58 6.78 13.57
C ARG A 180 -10.57 8.16 12.93
N LEU A 181 -9.38 8.73 12.79
CA LEU A 181 -9.17 9.99 12.08
C LEU A 181 -8.07 9.80 11.05
N HIS A 182 -8.40 9.90 9.76
CA HIS A 182 -7.45 9.82 8.66
C HIS A 182 -7.41 11.15 7.91
N LEU A 183 -6.21 11.68 7.75
CA LEU A 183 -5.93 12.98 7.15
C LEU A 183 -4.80 12.76 6.16
N ARG A 184 -5.09 12.92 4.86
CA ARG A 184 -4.13 12.60 3.80
C ARG A 184 -4.02 13.74 2.80
N GLU A 185 -2.83 14.33 2.70
CA GLU A 185 -2.51 15.30 1.68
C GLU A 185 -1.94 14.58 0.45
N THR A 186 -2.63 14.63 -0.69
CA THR A 186 -2.28 13.85 -1.89
C THR A 186 -1.33 14.56 -2.85
N ARG A 187 -1.16 15.89 -2.76
CA ARG A 187 -0.17 16.61 -3.58
C ARG A 187 1.11 16.80 -2.78
N THR A 188 2.14 16.07 -3.15
CA THR A 188 3.46 16.07 -2.49
C THR A 188 4.46 17.01 -3.15
N ASN A 189 4.05 17.96 -4.00
CA ASN A 189 5.00 18.82 -4.70
C ASN A 189 5.83 19.62 -3.68
N THR A 190 7.02 19.12 -3.40
CA THR A 190 7.95 19.52 -2.35
C THR A 190 8.38 20.97 -2.51
N LEU A 191 8.42 21.46 -3.75
CA LEU A 191 8.70 22.86 -4.08
C LEU A 191 7.63 23.82 -3.53
N HIS A 192 6.35 23.41 -3.52
CA HIS A 192 5.28 24.25 -2.96
C HIS A 192 5.36 24.34 -1.43
N ARG A 193 5.84 23.29 -0.75
CA ARG A 193 5.98 23.26 0.71
C ARG A 193 7.01 24.27 1.23
N LEU A 194 8.12 24.43 0.51
CA LEU A 194 9.21 25.34 0.91
C LEU A 194 8.78 26.83 0.88
N ASN A 195 7.84 27.18 0.02
CA ASN A 195 7.33 28.55 -0.12
C ASN A 195 6.20 28.90 0.85
N MET A 196 5.64 27.92 1.58
CA MET A 196 4.50 28.11 2.50
C MET A 196 4.91 28.30 3.98
N THR A 197 6.18 28.59 4.23
CA THR A 197 6.70 28.96 5.55
C THR A 197 6.10 30.26 6.12
N SER A 198 5.24 30.96 5.37
CA SER A 198 4.54 32.18 5.80
C SER A 198 3.20 31.97 6.51
N PHE A 199 2.70 30.73 6.65
CA PHE A 199 1.46 30.49 7.42
C PHE A 199 1.73 30.46 8.94
N TYR A 200 1.28 31.52 9.62
CA TYR A 200 1.54 31.90 11.02
C TYR A 200 0.89 31.01 12.10
N VAL A 201 0.64 29.73 11.85
CA VAL A 201 0.09 28.88 12.92
C VAL A 201 1.21 28.52 13.89
N THR A 202 1.13 29.05 15.12
CA THR A 202 2.14 28.77 16.14
C THR A 202 2.11 27.29 16.51
N ASP A 203 3.26 26.73 16.85
CA ASP A 203 3.36 25.32 17.28
C ASP A 203 2.41 25.01 18.45
N TRP A 204 2.20 26.01 19.30
CA TRP A 204 1.34 25.92 20.47
C TRP A 204 -0.15 25.74 20.12
N ASP A 205 -0.66 26.41 19.08
CA ASP A 205 -2.08 26.36 18.74
C ASP A 205 -2.48 24.98 18.19
N VAL A 206 -1.64 24.40 17.34
CA VAL A 206 -1.83 23.03 16.83
C VAL A 206 -1.74 22.03 17.98
N HIS A 207 -0.75 22.20 18.85
CA HIS A 207 -0.55 21.37 20.03
C HIS A 207 -1.81 21.32 20.91
N GLU A 208 -2.34 22.48 21.24
CA GLU A 208 -3.54 22.63 22.07
C GLU A 208 -4.80 22.08 21.39
N ALA A 209 -4.97 22.29 20.07
CA ALA A 209 -6.10 21.74 19.33
C ALA A 209 -6.11 20.20 19.33
N ILE A 210 -4.95 19.57 19.20
CA ILE A 210 -4.81 18.10 19.24
C ILE A 210 -5.05 17.57 20.65
N ARG A 211 -4.56 18.29 21.67
CA ARG A 211 -4.84 17.96 23.07
C ARG A 211 -6.35 17.93 23.32
N ARG A 212 -7.07 18.97 22.88
CA ARG A 212 -8.54 19.04 22.97
C ARG A 212 -9.22 17.91 22.20
N LEU A 213 -8.78 17.62 20.97
CA LEU A 213 -9.28 16.49 20.19
C LEU A 213 -9.15 15.17 20.96
N ARG A 214 -7.98 14.91 21.55
CA ARG A 214 -7.74 13.69 22.33
C ARG A 214 -8.65 13.59 23.55
N LEU A 215 -8.80 14.68 24.30
CA LEU A 215 -9.62 14.72 25.52
C LEU A 215 -11.11 14.57 25.20
N ALA A 216 -11.57 15.18 24.10
CA ALA A 216 -12.97 15.11 23.68
C ALA A 216 -13.34 13.77 23.01
N CYS A 217 -12.35 13.05 22.45
CA CYS A 217 -12.55 11.79 21.73
C CYS A 217 -11.89 10.60 22.47
N PRO A 218 -12.46 10.12 23.59
CA PRO A 218 -11.89 9.03 24.38
C PRO A 218 -11.79 7.68 23.65
N LEU A 219 -12.55 7.52 22.56
CA LEU A 219 -12.57 6.31 21.74
C LEU A 219 -11.54 6.32 20.61
N LEU A 220 -10.80 7.40 20.43
CA LEU A 220 -9.82 7.56 19.36
C LEU A 220 -8.71 6.51 19.50
N LYS A 221 -8.60 5.61 18.51
CA LYS A 221 -7.67 4.48 18.50
C LYS A 221 -6.73 4.51 17.30
N THR A 222 -7.18 5.07 16.19
CA THR A 222 -6.41 5.13 14.94
C THR A 222 -6.29 6.58 14.51
N VAL A 223 -5.06 7.02 14.33
CA VAL A 223 -4.73 8.35 13.79
C VAL A 223 -3.77 8.17 12.63
N GLU A 224 -4.18 8.62 11.45
CA GLU A 224 -3.38 8.59 10.24
C GLU A 224 -3.26 10.02 9.71
N MET A 225 -2.03 10.51 9.60
CA MET A 225 -1.70 11.82 9.06
C MET A 225 -0.58 11.67 8.01
N ILE A 226 -0.99 11.45 6.77
CA ILE A 226 -0.09 11.23 5.61
C ILE A 226 -0.02 12.52 4.79
N GLY A 227 1.17 12.93 4.39
CA GLY A 227 1.39 14.18 3.65
C GLY A 227 1.18 15.47 4.45
N VAL A 228 0.62 15.42 5.66
CA VAL A 228 0.29 16.59 6.50
C VAL A 228 1.56 17.23 7.06
N PHE A 229 1.87 18.46 6.66
CA PHE A 229 3.16 19.11 7.00
C PHE A 229 3.42 19.30 8.51
N TRP A 230 2.38 19.57 9.29
CA TRP A 230 2.46 19.80 10.74
C TRP A 230 2.28 18.52 11.56
N CYS A 231 2.18 17.34 10.95
CA CYS A 231 1.93 16.09 11.67
C CYS A 231 2.98 15.79 12.76
N HIS A 232 4.21 16.32 12.61
CA HIS A 232 5.25 16.14 13.62
C HIS A 232 4.88 16.72 14.98
N ARG A 233 4.09 17.80 15.00
CA ARG A 233 3.70 18.54 16.19
C ARG A 233 2.67 17.79 17.04
N ILE A 234 2.10 16.69 16.52
CA ILE A 234 1.00 15.97 17.18
C ILE A 234 1.46 14.95 18.21
N LEU A 235 2.74 14.55 18.20
CA LEU A 235 3.19 13.43 19.01
C LEU A 235 3.18 13.76 20.50
N LYS A 236 3.71 14.92 20.88
CA LYS A 236 3.65 15.40 22.27
C LYS A 236 2.21 15.39 22.84
N PRO A 237 1.23 16.11 22.25
CA PRO A 237 -0.09 16.33 22.83
C PRO A 237 -0.97 15.08 22.77
N LEU A 238 -0.72 14.16 21.82
CA LEU A 238 -1.44 12.90 21.78
C LEU A 238 -1.11 11.99 22.99
N PHE A 239 0.05 12.15 23.64
CA PHE A 239 0.52 11.20 24.65
C PHE A 239 0.89 11.82 26.01
N LEU A 240 1.07 13.14 26.12
CA LEU A 240 1.62 13.78 27.33
C LEU A 240 0.72 13.79 28.57
N ASP A 241 -0.56 14.14 28.46
CA ASP A 241 -1.32 14.45 29.70
C ASP A 241 -1.97 13.20 30.32
N SER A 242 -1.17 12.16 30.56
CA SER A 242 -1.62 10.99 31.34
C SER A 242 -1.99 11.34 32.79
N GLU A 243 -1.55 12.51 33.29
CA GLU A 243 -1.91 13.02 34.61
C GLU A 243 -3.40 13.40 34.72
N GLU A 244 -4.08 13.74 33.61
CA GLU A 244 -5.48 14.18 33.62
C GLU A 244 -6.49 13.01 33.49
N GLY A 245 -6.06 11.77 33.69
CA GLY A 245 -6.97 10.61 33.72
C GLY A 245 -7.61 10.27 32.37
N SER A 246 -7.10 10.81 31.26
CA SER A 246 -7.56 10.44 29.92
C SER A 246 -7.21 8.99 29.61
N THR A 247 -8.22 8.19 29.28
CA THR A 247 -8.10 6.76 28.96
C THR A 247 -7.79 6.49 27.49
N THR A 248 -7.56 7.52 26.67
CA THR A 248 -7.45 7.39 25.21
C THR A 248 -6.16 6.65 24.86
N ALA A 249 -6.30 5.38 24.52
CA ALA A 249 -5.21 4.49 24.19
C ALA A 249 -5.08 4.36 22.66
N ILE A 250 -4.28 5.23 22.04
CA ILE A 250 -3.97 5.16 20.61
C ILE A 250 -3.27 3.82 20.32
N ARG A 251 -3.85 3.04 19.41
CA ARG A 251 -3.35 1.69 19.03
C ARG A 251 -2.66 1.69 17.68
N GLN A 252 -3.06 2.58 16.79
CA GLN A 252 -2.53 2.67 15.44
C GLN A 252 -2.18 4.12 15.12
N LEU A 253 -0.95 4.33 14.69
CA LEU A 253 -0.45 5.65 14.33
C LEU A 253 0.26 5.57 12.98
N ALA A 254 -0.13 6.41 12.04
CA ALA A 254 0.49 6.50 10.73
C ALA A 254 0.87 7.95 10.43
N LEU A 255 2.14 8.20 10.13
CA LEU A 255 2.71 9.55 9.98
C LEU A 255 3.62 9.62 8.77
N ASN A 256 3.57 10.74 8.05
CA ASN A 256 4.65 11.11 7.13
C ASN A 256 5.79 11.83 7.87
N TYR A 257 6.99 11.32 7.67
CA TYR A 257 8.24 11.85 8.13
C TYR A 257 8.77 12.91 7.17
N ASN A 258 8.84 14.17 7.60
CA ASN A 258 9.69 15.19 6.98
C ASN A 258 11.02 15.29 7.75
N THR A 259 12.12 15.74 7.14
CA THR A 259 13.45 15.83 7.79
C THR A 259 13.50 16.47 9.18
N TYR A 260 12.65 17.48 9.42
CA TYR A 260 12.58 18.18 10.71
C TYR A 260 12.03 17.29 11.85
N PHE A 261 11.54 16.10 11.51
CA PHE A 261 10.80 15.21 12.39
C PHE A 261 11.68 14.28 13.25
N THR A 262 12.97 14.09 12.94
CA THR A 262 13.78 13.05 13.61
C THR A 262 13.88 13.27 15.11
N LYS A 263 14.12 14.51 15.53
CA LYS A 263 14.30 14.84 16.94
C LYS A 263 12.97 14.78 17.70
N ASP A 264 11.91 15.39 17.19
CA ASP A 264 10.61 15.42 17.87
C ASP A 264 9.94 14.05 17.91
N LEU A 265 10.07 13.25 16.83
CA LEU A 265 9.63 11.85 16.84
C LEU A 265 10.42 11.03 17.83
N TYR A 266 11.76 11.17 17.85
CA TYR A 266 12.60 10.47 18.80
C TYR A 266 12.27 10.85 20.24
N GLU A 267 12.22 12.14 20.55
CA GLU A 267 11.87 12.66 21.87
C GLU A 267 10.47 12.22 22.27
N GLY A 268 9.51 12.24 21.34
CA GLY A 268 8.17 11.71 21.56
C GLY A 268 8.16 10.21 21.85
N LEU A 269 8.82 9.40 21.02
CA LEU A 269 8.86 7.95 21.20
C LEU A 269 9.60 7.53 22.48
N SER A 270 10.66 8.25 22.85
CA SER A 270 11.50 7.94 24.01
C SER A 270 10.94 8.45 25.33
N SER A 271 10.23 9.57 25.33
CA SER A 271 9.77 10.22 26.57
C SER A 271 8.44 9.69 27.08
N TYR A 272 7.68 8.94 26.28
CA TYR A 272 6.29 8.59 26.62
C TYR A 272 6.03 7.07 26.71
N PRO A 273 5.11 6.64 27.57
CA PRO A 273 4.71 5.23 27.69
C PRO A 273 3.73 4.83 26.57
N TRP A 274 4.24 4.41 25.41
CA TRP A 274 3.40 3.96 24.28
C TRP A 274 2.89 2.51 24.41
N HIS A 275 2.56 2.07 25.62
CA HIS A 275 2.21 0.67 25.89
C HIS A 275 0.98 0.16 25.10
N ALA A 276 0.11 1.08 24.68
CA ALA A 276 -1.07 0.77 23.89
C ALA A 276 -0.81 0.70 22.38
N LEU A 277 0.27 1.30 21.88
CA LEU A 277 0.55 1.37 20.45
C LEU A 277 0.94 -0.03 19.94
N ARG A 278 0.20 -0.51 18.95
CA ARG A 278 0.39 -1.83 18.32
C ARG A 278 0.81 -1.74 16.87
N SER A 279 0.39 -0.69 16.17
CA SER A 279 0.75 -0.46 14.77
C SER A 279 1.36 0.92 14.61
N LEU A 280 2.51 0.97 13.95
CA LEU A 280 3.19 2.21 13.61
C LEU A 280 3.51 2.22 12.11
N THR A 281 3.15 3.30 11.44
CA THR A 281 3.49 3.52 10.03
C THR A 281 4.25 4.83 9.91
N ILE A 282 5.44 4.79 9.31
CA ILE A 282 6.32 5.95 9.12
C ILE A 282 6.75 5.99 7.66
N TYR A 283 6.39 7.07 6.95
CA TYR A 283 6.79 7.30 5.55
C TYR A 283 7.73 8.50 5.42
N SER A 284 8.97 8.31 5.01
CA SER A 284 9.91 9.40 4.75
C SER A 284 9.62 10.16 3.47
N CYS A 285 9.49 11.48 3.60
CA CYS A 285 9.44 12.43 2.51
C CYS A 285 10.82 13.00 2.16
N ASP A 286 11.88 12.75 2.94
CA ASP A 286 13.21 13.21 2.56
C ASP A 286 14.05 12.11 1.92
N GLU A 287 14.37 12.42 0.68
CA GLU A 287 15.21 11.70 -0.25
C GLU A 287 16.72 11.94 0.02
N ASN A 288 17.07 13.11 0.58
CA ASN A 288 18.48 13.54 0.68
C ASN A 288 19.16 13.21 2.01
N LYS A 289 18.40 13.01 3.09
CA LYS A 289 18.94 12.56 4.37
C LYS A 289 18.44 11.15 4.64
N PRO A 290 19.31 10.12 4.53
CA PRO A 290 18.94 8.80 4.95
C PRO A 290 18.49 8.88 6.41
N LEU A 291 17.34 8.28 6.73
CA LEU A 291 16.93 8.11 8.11
C LEU A 291 18.11 7.50 8.86
N SER A 292 18.70 8.23 9.80
CA SER A 292 19.65 7.65 10.75
C SER A 292 18.84 6.81 11.74
N LEU A 293 18.38 5.68 11.22
CA LEU A 293 17.46 4.75 11.83
C LEU A 293 17.87 4.25 13.24
N PRO A 294 19.15 4.15 13.63
CA PRO A 294 19.51 3.73 14.98
C PRO A 294 18.91 4.63 16.07
N GLN A 295 18.75 5.93 15.80
CA GLN A 295 18.11 6.84 16.75
C GLN A 295 16.63 6.54 16.88
N ILE A 296 15.91 6.28 15.79
CA ILE A 296 14.46 6.01 15.85
C ILE A 296 14.15 4.62 16.41
N PHE A 297 15.02 3.63 16.22
CA PHE A 297 14.72 2.26 16.67
C PHE A 297 14.96 2.03 18.15
N SER A 298 15.89 2.76 18.79
CA SER A 298 16.15 2.52 20.22
C SER A 298 14.92 2.75 21.12
N PRO A 299 14.07 3.78 20.91
CA PRO A 299 12.81 3.92 21.63
C PRO A 299 11.77 2.88 21.24
N LEU A 300 11.80 2.38 20.00
CA LEU A 300 10.85 1.36 19.52
C LEU A 300 10.98 0.03 20.29
N ASN A 301 12.14 -0.23 20.89
CA ASN A 301 12.35 -1.40 21.76
C ASN A 301 11.52 -1.37 23.04
N ALA A 302 11.16 -0.19 23.55
CA ALA A 302 10.23 -0.09 24.67
C ALA A 302 8.78 -0.39 24.26
N LEU A 303 8.50 -0.41 22.95
CA LEU A 303 7.15 -0.53 22.42
C LEU A 303 6.81 -1.99 22.11
N HIS A 304 5.61 -2.39 22.47
CA HIS A 304 5.08 -3.71 22.13
C HIS A 304 4.39 -3.68 20.76
N LEU A 305 5.10 -3.15 19.76
CA LEU A 305 4.61 -3.06 18.38
C LEU A 305 4.44 -4.46 17.78
N GLU A 306 3.28 -4.68 17.19
CA GLU A 306 2.94 -5.89 16.44
C GLU A 306 3.02 -5.67 14.93
N GLU A 307 2.80 -4.44 14.48
CA GLU A 307 2.84 -4.05 13.08
C GLU A 307 3.70 -2.79 12.89
N LEU A 308 4.60 -2.84 11.91
CA LEU A 308 5.47 -1.73 11.54
C LEU A 308 5.46 -1.59 10.02
N THR A 309 5.13 -0.41 9.54
CA THR A 309 5.28 -0.03 8.13
C THR A 309 6.30 1.08 8.03
N LEU A 310 7.33 0.86 7.23
CA LEU A 310 8.38 1.85 6.95
C LEU A 310 8.34 2.13 5.46
N GLY A 311 8.40 3.38 5.03
CA GLY A 311 8.53 3.63 3.61
C GLY A 311 8.99 5.01 3.24
N GLY A 312 8.95 5.32 1.94
CA GLY A 312 9.16 6.66 1.41
C GLY A 312 8.15 7.06 0.35
N GLU A 313 8.13 8.33 -0.03
CA GLU A 313 7.34 8.83 -1.18
C GLU A 313 8.14 8.83 -2.49
N GLY A 314 9.45 8.60 -2.43
CA GLY A 314 10.33 8.63 -3.60
C GLY A 314 10.09 7.47 -4.56
N THR A 315 9.83 7.79 -5.83
CA THR A 315 9.73 6.80 -6.90
C THR A 315 11.11 6.42 -7.45
N ASP A 316 12.07 7.35 -7.36
CA ASP A 316 13.43 7.15 -7.86
C ASP A 316 14.15 6.06 -7.05
N PRO A 317 14.58 4.95 -7.68
CA PRO A 317 15.31 3.85 -7.04
C PRO A 317 16.62 4.28 -6.35
N ASP A 318 17.31 5.30 -6.87
CA ASP A 318 18.64 5.70 -6.38
C ASP A 318 18.56 6.59 -5.15
N ILE A 319 17.42 7.25 -4.97
CA ILE A 319 17.16 8.23 -3.90
C ILE A 319 16.29 7.62 -2.78
N ARG A 320 16.06 6.29 -2.81
CA ARG A 320 15.25 5.62 -1.78
C ARG A 320 15.91 5.62 -0.41
N VAL A 321 15.08 5.82 0.60
CA VAL A 321 15.47 5.81 2.00
C VAL A 321 16.04 4.43 2.40
N PRO A 322 17.24 4.37 2.97
CA PRO A 322 17.79 3.11 3.45
C PRO A 322 17.05 2.63 4.70
N VAL A 323 16.65 1.36 4.71
CA VAL A 323 16.08 0.67 5.87
C VAL A 323 17.00 -0.47 6.27
N TYR A 324 17.50 -0.50 7.50
CA TYR A 324 18.37 -1.57 8.00
C TYR A 324 17.51 -2.63 8.68
N LEU A 325 17.29 -3.76 8.00
CA LEU A 325 16.41 -4.83 8.47
C LEU A 325 16.86 -5.40 9.82
N ASP A 326 18.17 -5.60 10.00
CA ASP A 326 18.74 -6.15 11.23
C ASP A 326 18.52 -5.24 12.44
N GLU A 327 18.57 -3.92 12.26
CA GLU A 327 18.25 -2.96 13.31
C GLU A 327 16.76 -2.97 13.66
N VAL A 328 15.88 -3.04 12.64
CA VAL A 328 14.42 -3.16 12.84
C VAL A 328 14.11 -4.40 13.68
N LEU A 329 14.65 -5.55 13.28
CA LEU A 329 14.39 -6.82 13.95
C LEU A 329 15.02 -6.85 15.34
N HIS A 330 16.22 -6.29 15.52
CA HIS A 330 16.86 -6.23 16.83
C HIS A 330 16.04 -5.42 17.83
N HIS A 331 15.47 -4.29 17.40
CA HIS A 331 14.73 -3.40 18.29
C HIS A 331 13.23 -3.69 18.39
N CYS A 332 12.61 -4.42 17.48
CA CYS A 332 11.16 -4.62 17.49
C CYS A 332 10.77 -6.08 17.80
N GLN A 333 11.20 -6.63 18.95
CA GLN A 333 11.07 -8.06 19.28
C GLN A 333 9.62 -8.61 19.31
N HIS A 334 8.62 -7.74 19.44
CA HIS A 334 7.20 -8.11 19.44
C HIS A 334 6.55 -8.12 18.04
N LEU A 335 7.30 -7.70 17.02
CA LEU A 335 6.81 -7.47 15.68
C LEU A 335 6.34 -8.77 15.02
N LYS A 336 5.11 -8.75 14.50
CA LYS A 336 4.51 -9.84 13.73
C LYS A 336 4.46 -9.51 12.25
N VAL A 337 4.22 -8.24 11.91
CA VAL A 337 4.06 -7.76 10.54
C VAL A 337 5.04 -6.63 10.29
N LEU A 338 5.93 -6.82 9.31
CA LEU A 338 6.80 -5.77 8.80
C LEU A 338 6.42 -5.48 7.34
N ARG A 339 6.16 -4.22 7.05
CA ARG A 339 5.95 -3.71 5.68
C ARG A 339 7.02 -2.67 5.38
N VAL A 340 7.63 -2.78 4.21
CA VAL A 340 8.64 -1.83 3.73
C VAL A 340 8.22 -1.38 2.34
N ASP A 341 7.99 -0.09 2.18
CA ASP A 341 7.44 0.50 0.95
C ASP A 341 8.43 1.52 0.35
N ASN A 342 8.63 1.55 -0.97
CA ASN A 342 9.41 2.58 -1.68
C ASN A 342 10.79 2.90 -1.04
N SER A 343 11.49 1.87 -0.58
CA SER A 343 12.71 2.03 0.23
C SER A 343 13.89 1.22 -0.31
N ARG A 344 15.09 1.48 0.20
CA ARG A 344 16.27 0.64 -0.03
C ARG A 344 16.52 -0.23 1.20
N LEU A 345 16.12 -1.49 1.16
CA LEU A 345 16.30 -2.41 2.28
C LEU A 345 17.72 -2.97 2.28
N LEU A 346 18.44 -2.67 3.35
CA LEU A 346 19.80 -3.12 3.64
C LEU A 346 19.75 -4.13 4.78
N ALA A 347 20.64 -5.11 4.75
CA ALA A 347 20.85 -6.03 5.85
C ALA A 347 22.35 -6.11 6.17
N ALA A 348 22.73 -6.32 7.43
CA ALA A 348 24.10 -6.70 7.75
C ALA A 348 24.39 -8.16 7.37
N LYS A 349 25.62 -8.46 6.93
CA LYS A 349 26.06 -9.84 6.63
C LYS A 349 26.08 -10.76 7.87
N ALA A 350 26.28 -10.20 9.05
CA ALA A 350 26.32 -10.92 10.32
C ALA A 350 25.00 -10.73 11.07
N GLY A 351 24.07 -11.68 10.93
CA GLY A 351 22.87 -11.71 11.76
C GLY A 351 23.24 -12.08 13.20
N LYS A 352 22.76 -11.28 14.18
CA LYS A 352 23.11 -11.46 15.59
C LYS A 352 22.25 -12.54 16.25
N GLU A 353 20.93 -12.45 16.14
CA GLU A 353 20.00 -13.38 16.82
C GLU A 353 18.71 -13.60 16.00
N PRO A 354 18.05 -14.76 16.13
CA PRO A 354 16.76 -15.02 15.49
C PRO A 354 15.65 -14.17 16.10
N HIS A 355 14.88 -13.49 15.25
CA HIS A 355 13.69 -12.76 15.61
C HIS A 355 12.54 -13.72 16.02
N PRO A 356 11.96 -13.55 17.21
CA PRO A 356 11.10 -14.58 17.79
C PRO A 356 9.70 -14.64 17.18
N ARG A 357 9.19 -13.56 16.57
CA ARG A 357 7.74 -13.41 16.31
C ARG A 357 7.33 -12.96 14.91
N LEU A 358 8.27 -12.67 14.01
CA LEU A 358 7.92 -12.11 12.71
C LEU A 358 7.24 -13.18 11.87
N GLN A 359 6.02 -12.90 11.41
CA GLN A 359 5.18 -13.82 10.64
C GLN A 359 4.94 -13.34 9.22
N SER A 360 4.89 -12.03 9.00
CA SER A 360 4.59 -11.43 7.69
C SER A 360 5.63 -10.38 7.32
N LEU A 361 6.21 -10.53 6.13
CA LEU A 361 7.09 -9.55 5.52
C LEU A 361 6.52 -9.14 4.15
N THR A 362 6.29 -7.85 3.97
CA THR A 362 5.85 -7.27 2.70
C THR A 362 6.84 -6.22 2.26
N LEU A 363 7.40 -6.40 1.06
CA LEU A 363 8.27 -5.44 0.40
C LEU A 363 7.53 -4.93 -0.83
N TYR A 364 7.20 -3.64 -0.85
CA TYR A 364 6.54 -2.97 -1.97
C TYR A 364 7.48 -1.94 -2.58
N ASN A 365 7.81 -2.09 -3.86
CA ASN A 365 8.73 -1.22 -4.56
C ASN A 365 10.03 -1.00 -3.76
N VAL A 366 10.66 -2.09 -3.32
CA VAL A 366 11.89 -2.06 -2.52
C VAL A 366 13.10 -2.44 -3.37
N VAL A 367 14.19 -1.71 -3.20
CA VAL A 367 15.51 -2.09 -3.70
C VAL A 367 16.27 -2.80 -2.57
N PHE A 368 16.80 -4.00 -2.79
CA PHE A 368 17.58 -4.69 -1.76
C PHE A 368 18.87 -5.32 -2.29
N THR A 369 19.72 -5.72 -1.34
CA THR A 369 21.01 -6.37 -1.59
C THR A 369 20.89 -7.89 -1.63
N ASP A 370 21.84 -8.55 -2.28
CA ASP A 370 21.89 -10.00 -2.52
C ASP A 370 21.73 -10.86 -1.27
N TRP A 371 22.28 -10.42 -0.13
CA TRP A 371 22.29 -11.16 1.12
C TRP A 371 21.05 -10.90 2.00
N LEU A 372 20.05 -10.18 1.48
CA LEU A 372 18.82 -9.91 2.23
C LEU A 372 18.14 -11.22 2.65
N PHE A 373 17.94 -12.15 1.72
CA PHE A 373 17.24 -13.41 2.01
C PHE A 373 18.04 -14.33 2.92
N ASP A 374 19.37 -14.30 2.87
CA ASP A 374 20.21 -14.98 3.86
C ASP A 374 19.99 -14.45 5.27
N CYS A 375 19.83 -13.13 5.40
CA CYS A 375 19.49 -12.49 6.68
C CYS A 375 18.10 -12.91 7.15
N ILE A 376 17.09 -12.84 6.28
CA ILE A 376 15.71 -13.25 6.59
C ILE A 376 15.65 -14.73 6.96
N ALA A 377 16.35 -15.61 6.26
CA ALA A 377 16.39 -17.04 6.56
C ALA A 377 16.92 -17.32 7.97
N LYS A 378 17.98 -16.62 8.38
CA LYS A 378 18.60 -16.78 9.69
C LYS A 378 17.75 -16.17 10.80
N GLN A 379 17.25 -14.95 10.57
CA GLN A 379 16.57 -14.16 11.60
C GLN A 379 15.07 -14.47 11.70
N CYS A 380 14.37 -14.72 10.60
CA CYS A 380 12.91 -14.79 10.56
C CYS A 380 12.40 -16.23 10.39
N GLN A 381 12.80 -17.13 11.30
CA GLN A 381 12.46 -18.56 11.20
C GLN A 381 10.93 -18.82 11.28
N ASN A 382 10.18 -17.93 11.92
CA ASN A 382 8.73 -18.00 12.06
C ASN A 382 7.95 -17.32 10.92
N LEU A 383 8.63 -16.91 9.85
CA LEU A 383 8.00 -16.26 8.70
C LEU A 383 7.02 -17.21 8.00
N ARG A 384 5.78 -16.74 7.82
CA ARG A 384 4.67 -17.48 7.18
C ARG A 384 4.20 -16.82 5.89
N TYR A 385 4.30 -15.50 5.80
CA TYR A 385 3.84 -14.73 4.65
C TYR A 385 4.99 -13.87 4.13
N LEU A 386 5.28 -14.03 2.84
CA LEU A 386 6.24 -13.21 2.12
C LEU A 386 5.54 -12.59 0.91
N SER A 387 5.59 -11.27 0.79
CA SER A 387 5.09 -10.56 -0.39
C SER A 387 6.17 -9.66 -0.94
N LEU A 388 6.55 -9.88 -2.20
CA LEU A 388 7.49 -9.06 -2.95
C LEU A 388 6.74 -8.46 -4.14
N ILE A 389 6.52 -7.16 -4.10
CA ILE A 389 5.73 -6.43 -5.08
C ILE A 389 6.62 -5.34 -5.66
N GLU A 390 6.78 -5.28 -6.98
CA GLU A 390 7.54 -4.24 -7.68
C GLU A 390 9.00 -4.10 -7.19
N CYS A 391 9.55 -5.18 -6.63
CA CYS A 391 10.88 -5.16 -6.02
C CYS A 391 12.01 -5.25 -7.06
N LEU A 392 13.14 -4.66 -6.72
CA LEU A 392 14.35 -4.63 -7.54
C LEU A 392 15.54 -5.20 -6.76
N ASP A 393 16.24 -6.15 -7.37
CA ASP A 393 17.53 -6.63 -6.88
C ASP A 393 18.64 -5.67 -7.32
N LYS A 394 19.45 -5.19 -6.36
CA LYS A 394 20.56 -4.27 -6.60
C LYS A 394 21.82 -4.96 -7.14
N LYS A 395 21.80 -6.28 -7.42
CA LYS A 395 22.94 -7.01 -8.00
C LYS A 395 23.63 -6.23 -9.12
N GLU A 396 24.95 -6.14 -9.03
CA GLU A 396 25.80 -5.50 -10.05
C GLU A 396 25.69 -6.29 -11.37
N MET A 397 25.08 -5.63 -12.38
CA MET A 397 25.12 -5.81 -13.85
C MET A 397 24.96 -7.20 -14.50
N GLU A 398 25.18 -8.34 -13.85
CA GLU A 398 25.38 -9.61 -14.57
C GLU A 398 24.43 -10.76 -14.19
N SER A 399 23.87 -10.77 -12.99
CA SER A 399 23.01 -11.89 -12.56
C SER A 399 21.66 -11.88 -13.28
N GLN A 400 21.38 -12.97 -14.01
CA GLN A 400 20.04 -13.31 -14.53
C GLN A 400 19.17 -14.04 -13.49
N ALA A 401 19.70 -14.25 -12.28
CA ALA A 401 19.06 -15.03 -11.23
C ALA A 401 18.65 -14.16 -10.04
N PHE A 402 17.41 -14.34 -9.60
CA PHE A 402 16.83 -13.78 -8.39
C PHE A 402 16.55 -14.89 -7.38
N ASP A 403 17.36 -14.99 -6.32
CA ASP A 403 17.32 -16.12 -5.39
C ASP A 403 16.65 -15.75 -4.06
N ILE A 404 15.49 -16.34 -3.79
CA ILE A 404 14.79 -16.30 -2.51
C ILE A 404 15.17 -17.54 -1.71
N TYR A 405 16.22 -17.41 -0.88
CA TYR A 405 16.70 -18.51 -0.03
C TYR A 405 16.13 -18.40 1.39
N LEU A 406 15.18 -19.27 1.75
CA LEU A 406 14.49 -19.34 3.03
C LEU A 406 14.32 -20.80 3.53
N PRO A 407 15.41 -21.57 3.62
CA PRO A 407 15.38 -23.03 3.84
C PRO A 407 14.68 -23.47 5.13
N TYR A 408 14.61 -22.60 6.14
CA TYR A 408 14.04 -22.92 7.45
C TYR A 408 12.56 -22.54 7.58
N SER A 409 12.02 -21.71 6.68
CA SER A 409 10.68 -21.14 6.80
C SER A 409 9.59 -22.07 6.26
N GLN A 410 8.49 -22.18 7.01
CA GLN A 410 7.25 -22.83 6.57
C GLN A 410 6.26 -21.77 6.09
N LEU A 411 6.28 -21.49 4.79
CA LEU A 411 5.51 -20.40 4.20
C LEU A 411 4.08 -20.85 3.91
N GLU A 412 3.11 -20.17 4.52
CA GLU A 412 1.70 -20.33 4.19
C GLU A 412 1.36 -19.65 2.86
N ALA A 413 1.96 -18.47 2.60
CA ALA A 413 1.79 -17.77 1.34
C ALA A 413 3.05 -17.04 0.88
N VAL A 414 3.36 -17.15 -0.41
CA VAL A 414 4.35 -16.33 -1.11
C VAL A 414 3.64 -15.60 -2.24
N ASN A 415 3.77 -14.27 -2.29
CA ASN A 415 3.21 -13.43 -3.34
C ASN A 415 4.34 -12.69 -4.05
N LEU A 416 4.50 -12.97 -5.35
CA LEU A 416 5.48 -12.33 -6.21
C LEU A 416 4.72 -11.55 -7.28
N HIS A 417 4.87 -10.23 -7.30
CA HIS A 417 4.15 -9.38 -8.24
C HIS A 417 5.11 -8.39 -8.86
N GLN A 418 5.19 -8.37 -10.20
CA GLN A 418 5.98 -7.40 -10.95
C GLN A 418 7.45 -7.27 -10.49
N LEU A 419 8.15 -8.39 -10.29
CA LEU A 419 9.57 -8.35 -9.92
C LEU A 419 10.41 -7.83 -11.09
N VAL A 420 11.35 -6.91 -10.82
CA VAL A 420 12.19 -6.27 -11.83
C VAL A 420 13.63 -6.75 -11.69
N MET A 421 14.25 -7.19 -12.81
CA MET A 421 15.67 -7.57 -12.85
C MET A 421 16.53 -6.51 -13.56
N HIS A 422 17.72 -6.25 -13.03
CA HIS A 422 18.55 -5.09 -13.39
C HIS A 422 18.94 -4.99 -14.88
N LYS A 423 19.15 -6.11 -15.59
CA LYS A 423 19.53 -6.09 -17.03
C LYS A 423 18.49 -5.43 -17.93
N GLN A 424 17.24 -5.32 -17.49
CA GLN A 424 16.14 -4.80 -18.30
C GLN A 424 16.03 -3.27 -18.31
N ARG A 425 16.84 -2.56 -17.50
CA ARG A 425 16.83 -1.08 -17.44
C ARG A 425 17.64 -0.39 -18.52
N LEU A 426 18.58 -1.09 -19.16
CA LEU A 426 19.55 -0.46 -20.07
C LEU A 426 18.98 -0.11 -21.45
N HIS A 427 17.76 -0.55 -21.77
CA HIS A 427 17.06 -0.14 -22.98
C HIS A 427 15.97 0.87 -22.61
N ALA A 428 16.00 2.05 -23.22
CA ALA A 428 15.27 3.27 -22.85
C ALA A 428 13.73 3.23 -23.04
N PHE A 429 13.09 2.08 -22.85
CA PHE A 429 11.63 1.93 -22.87
C PHE A 429 11.14 1.26 -21.57
N PRO A 430 10.06 1.75 -20.93
CA PRO A 430 9.58 1.27 -19.63
C PRO A 430 8.79 -0.03 -19.74
N VAL A 431 9.24 -0.97 -20.58
CA VAL A 431 8.64 -2.30 -20.69
C VAL A 431 9.33 -3.19 -19.67
N TYR A 432 8.81 -3.21 -18.45
CA TYR A 432 9.22 -4.16 -17.41
C TYR A 432 8.96 -5.59 -17.92
N HIS A 433 10.01 -6.34 -18.22
CA HIS A 433 9.86 -7.74 -18.60
C HIS A 433 9.80 -8.57 -17.32
N ASN A 434 8.60 -9.02 -16.94
CA ASN A 434 8.47 -9.92 -15.79
C ASN A 434 9.32 -11.19 -15.99
N PRO A 435 9.96 -11.73 -14.91
CA PRO A 435 10.58 -13.04 -14.96
C PRO A 435 9.61 -14.05 -15.58
N SER A 436 10.08 -14.78 -16.58
CA SER A 436 9.26 -15.82 -17.24
C SER A 436 9.45 -17.22 -16.63
N LEU A 437 10.43 -17.38 -15.73
CA LEU A 437 10.78 -18.67 -15.15
C LEU A 437 10.94 -18.59 -13.63
N PHE A 438 10.34 -19.57 -12.94
CA PHE A 438 10.42 -19.74 -11.51
C PHE A 438 10.90 -21.17 -11.17
N GLU A 439 12.00 -21.28 -10.45
CA GLU A 439 12.44 -22.51 -9.79
C GLU A 439 11.92 -22.52 -8.35
N ILE A 440 11.38 -23.65 -7.91
CA ILE A 440 10.86 -23.81 -6.55
C ILE A 440 11.43 -25.11 -5.99
N SER A 441 12.33 -25.00 -5.02
CA SER A 441 12.88 -26.13 -4.28
C SER A 441 12.25 -26.21 -2.89
N GLN A 442 11.65 -27.37 -2.57
CA GLN A 442 11.01 -27.66 -1.27
C GLN A 442 11.49 -28.99 -0.71
N ASP A 443 12.10 -28.98 0.49
CA ASP A 443 12.66 -30.14 1.21
C ASP A 443 13.57 -31.06 0.37
N THR A 444 12.99 -31.83 -0.57
CA THR A 444 13.65 -32.80 -1.47
C THR A 444 13.10 -32.79 -2.91
N HIS A 445 12.24 -31.82 -3.26
CA HIS A 445 11.61 -31.73 -4.58
C HIS A 445 11.92 -30.40 -5.24
N ASP A 446 12.62 -30.47 -6.38
CA ASP A 446 12.83 -29.33 -7.26
C ASP A 446 11.70 -29.28 -8.31
N GLN A 447 11.10 -28.11 -8.50
CA GLN A 447 10.06 -27.88 -9.48
C GLN A 447 10.36 -26.63 -10.30
N TRP A 448 10.08 -26.74 -11.59
CA TRP A 448 10.18 -25.63 -12.53
C TRP A 448 8.78 -25.21 -12.97
N VAL A 449 8.45 -23.97 -12.69
CA VAL A 449 7.20 -23.32 -13.10
C VAL A 449 7.55 -22.22 -14.06
N GLN A 450 7.08 -22.34 -15.29
CA GLN A 450 7.19 -21.26 -16.27
C GLN A 450 5.89 -20.47 -16.27
N VAL A 451 6.04 -19.15 -16.25
CA VAL A 451 4.94 -18.18 -16.32
C VAL A 451 5.16 -17.37 -17.57
N ASP A 452 4.29 -17.50 -18.56
CA ASP A 452 4.41 -16.66 -19.75
C ASP A 452 3.94 -15.23 -19.48
N THR A 453 4.14 -14.33 -20.45
CA THR A 453 3.76 -12.92 -20.35
C THR A 453 2.26 -12.70 -20.17
N THR A 454 1.42 -13.69 -20.51
CA THR A 454 -0.03 -13.66 -20.29
C THR A 454 -0.43 -14.24 -18.93
N GLY A 455 0.55 -14.71 -18.14
CA GLY A 455 0.37 -15.38 -16.87
C GLY A 455 -0.14 -16.83 -16.98
N LEU A 456 -0.12 -17.43 -18.17
CA LEU A 456 -0.43 -18.84 -18.37
C LEU A 456 0.75 -19.69 -17.89
N LEU A 457 0.43 -20.83 -17.29
CA LEU A 457 1.38 -21.65 -16.55
C LEU A 457 1.68 -22.94 -17.31
N THR A 458 2.94 -23.13 -17.64
CA THR A 458 3.46 -24.42 -18.10
C THR A 458 4.30 -25.05 -16.99
N LYS A 459 3.79 -26.15 -16.43
CA LYS A 459 4.50 -26.92 -15.40
C LYS A 459 5.46 -27.90 -16.08
N HIS A 460 6.73 -27.81 -15.72
CA HIS A 460 7.75 -28.75 -16.19
C HIS A 460 8.12 -29.67 -15.02
N SER A 461 7.60 -30.90 -15.03
CA SER A 461 8.04 -31.95 -14.10
C SER A 461 9.15 -32.76 -14.74
N PHE A 462 10.38 -32.66 -14.22
CA PHE A 462 11.47 -33.50 -14.70
C PHE A 462 11.42 -34.88 -14.04
N PRO A 463 11.25 -35.97 -14.81
CA PRO A 463 11.32 -37.30 -14.28
C PRO A 463 12.80 -37.65 -14.06
N ASN A 464 13.25 -37.65 -12.80
CA ASN A 464 14.53 -38.20 -12.35
C ASN A 464 15.79 -37.71 -13.08
N ARG A 465 16.35 -36.59 -12.61
CA ARG A 465 17.78 -36.36 -12.29
C ARG A 465 18.05 -34.86 -12.18
N HIS A 466 18.63 -34.47 -11.05
CA HIS A 466 19.19 -33.16 -10.76
C HIS A 466 20.16 -32.71 -11.85
N ILE A 467 19.69 -31.99 -12.87
CA ILE A 467 20.54 -31.10 -13.65
C ILE A 467 19.96 -29.71 -13.45
N PRO A 468 20.44 -28.95 -12.44
CA PRO A 468 20.12 -27.55 -12.29
C PRO A 468 20.41 -26.79 -13.60
N PRO A 469 19.64 -25.77 -13.98
CA PRO A 469 19.96 -24.89 -15.11
C PRO A 469 21.26 -24.14 -14.94
N GLN A 470 21.75 -23.95 -13.71
CA GLN A 470 23.12 -23.52 -13.45
C GLN A 470 24.17 -24.51 -14.01
N SER A 471 23.86 -25.82 -13.98
CA SER A 471 24.66 -26.86 -14.65
C SER A 471 24.48 -26.88 -16.17
N LEU A 472 23.40 -26.29 -16.70
CA LEU A 472 23.22 -26.00 -18.13
C LEU A 472 23.95 -24.72 -18.55
N MET A 473 24.16 -23.74 -17.66
CA MET A 473 24.96 -22.54 -17.95
C MET A 473 26.47 -22.83 -18.05
N HIS A 474 26.97 -23.88 -17.39
CA HIS A 474 28.33 -24.37 -17.60
C HIS A 474 28.49 -25.21 -18.88
N TYR A 475 27.43 -25.34 -19.68
CA TYR A 475 27.48 -26.02 -20.96
C TYR A 475 28.13 -25.10 -22.00
N GLN A 476 29.47 -25.07 -22.03
CA GLN A 476 30.16 -24.41 -23.13
C GLN A 476 29.85 -25.13 -24.44
N PRO A 477 29.46 -24.41 -25.51
CA PRO A 477 29.29 -25.01 -26.83
C PRO A 477 30.66 -25.46 -27.36
N GLY A 478 31.03 -26.72 -27.10
CA GLY A 478 32.28 -27.30 -27.62
C GLY A 478 32.95 -28.39 -26.77
N GLY A 479 32.57 -28.57 -25.50
CA GLY A 479 33.24 -29.53 -24.61
C GLY A 479 32.34 -30.67 -24.14
N PHE A 480 32.53 -31.89 -24.66
CA PHE A 480 31.86 -33.11 -24.16
C PHE A 480 32.41 -33.62 -22.81
N HIS A 481 33.09 -32.77 -22.04
CA HIS A 481 33.77 -33.16 -20.82
C HIS A 481 33.08 -32.50 -19.62
N LEU A 482 32.08 -33.19 -19.08
CA LEU A 482 31.66 -33.23 -17.66
C LEU A 482 30.20 -33.71 -17.58
N LEU A 483 29.93 -34.88 -18.15
CA LEU A 483 28.81 -35.69 -17.68
C LEU A 483 29.28 -36.36 -16.40
N ASN A 484 28.57 -36.21 -15.29
CA ASN A 484 28.92 -36.95 -14.07
C ASN A 484 29.03 -38.45 -14.39
N GLU A 485 29.83 -39.21 -13.63
CA GLU A 485 30.10 -40.62 -13.94
C GLU A 485 28.81 -41.44 -14.12
N GLU A 486 27.76 -41.08 -13.38
CA GLU A 486 26.46 -41.73 -13.43
C GLU A 486 25.72 -41.51 -14.76
N THR A 487 25.77 -40.29 -15.29
CA THR A 487 25.18 -39.93 -16.59
C THR A 487 25.97 -40.55 -17.73
N THR A 488 27.30 -40.61 -17.59
CA THR A 488 28.18 -41.33 -18.52
C THR A 488 27.89 -42.83 -18.52
N ARG A 489 27.61 -43.44 -17.37
CA ARG A 489 27.26 -44.86 -17.23
C ARG A 489 25.93 -45.19 -17.92
N ILE A 490 24.94 -44.32 -17.77
CA ILE A 490 23.63 -44.48 -18.41
C ILE A 490 23.71 -44.28 -19.92
N LEU A 491 24.46 -43.27 -20.37
CA LEU A 491 24.64 -43.02 -21.80
C LEU A 491 25.41 -44.15 -22.48
N LYS A 492 26.38 -44.80 -21.80
CA LYS A 492 27.08 -45.99 -22.30
C LYS A 492 26.17 -47.21 -22.51
N GLY A 493 25.04 -47.31 -21.80
CA GLY A 493 24.07 -48.40 -21.93
C GLY A 493 23.00 -48.18 -23.02
N LEU A 494 22.94 -47.00 -23.63
CA LEU A 494 21.90 -46.64 -24.59
C LEU A 494 22.38 -46.80 -26.04
N ARG A 495 21.49 -47.26 -26.93
CA ARG A 495 21.79 -47.34 -28.37
C ARG A 495 22.08 -45.94 -28.93
N ALA A 496 23.03 -45.83 -29.87
CA ALA A 496 23.47 -44.55 -30.46
C ALA A 496 22.32 -43.66 -30.99
N LYS A 497 21.24 -44.26 -31.52
CA LYS A 497 20.03 -43.55 -31.97
C LYS A 497 19.25 -42.90 -30.81
N THR A 498 19.23 -43.54 -29.65
CA THR A 498 18.62 -43.03 -28.42
C THR A 498 19.48 -41.92 -27.82
N ILE A 499 20.81 -42.07 -27.82
CA ILE A 499 21.75 -41.02 -27.42
C ILE A 499 21.60 -39.79 -28.30
N LYS A 500 21.54 -39.95 -29.64
CA LYS A 500 21.38 -38.83 -30.58
C LYS A 500 20.05 -38.10 -30.37
N ARG A 501 18.95 -38.83 -30.13
CA ARG A 501 17.65 -38.23 -29.79
C ARG A 501 17.68 -37.48 -28.46
N LEU A 502 18.27 -38.08 -27.42
CA LEU A 502 18.48 -37.43 -26.11
C LEU A 502 19.31 -36.16 -26.25
N LEU A 503 20.44 -36.21 -26.95
CA LEU A 503 21.31 -35.04 -27.17
C LEU A 503 20.63 -33.95 -28.00
N THR A 504 19.79 -34.31 -28.97
CA THR A 504 19.04 -33.34 -29.78
C THR A 504 17.94 -32.68 -28.95
N ARG A 505 17.29 -33.46 -28.07
CA ARG A 505 16.28 -32.97 -27.12
C ARG A 505 16.93 -32.05 -26.08
N ILE A 506 18.06 -32.46 -25.50
CA ILE A 506 18.87 -31.64 -24.60
C ILE A 506 19.31 -30.34 -25.27
N LYS A 507 19.77 -30.38 -26.53
CA LYS A 507 20.17 -29.18 -27.29
C LYS A 507 19.01 -28.22 -27.61
N ALA A 508 17.84 -28.77 -27.93
CA ALA A 508 16.64 -27.99 -28.15
C ALA A 508 16.16 -27.35 -26.83
N ASP A 509 16.23 -28.11 -25.74
CA ASP A 509 15.92 -27.64 -24.39
C ASP A 509 16.94 -26.57 -23.95
N THR A 510 18.26 -26.74 -24.17
CA THR A 510 19.24 -25.69 -23.83
C THR A 510 19.02 -24.41 -24.59
N LYS A 511 18.81 -24.45 -25.91
CA LYS A 511 18.54 -23.23 -26.68
C LYS A 511 17.26 -22.52 -26.21
N TYR A 512 16.22 -23.30 -25.90
CA TYR A 512 14.98 -22.80 -25.33
C TYR A 512 15.19 -22.12 -23.96
N TRP A 513 16.01 -22.74 -23.10
CA TRP A 513 16.35 -22.19 -21.79
C TRP A 513 17.29 -20.99 -21.91
N GLU A 514 18.25 -20.97 -22.83
CA GLU A 514 19.13 -19.82 -23.09
C GLU A 514 18.31 -18.57 -23.46
N GLU A 515 17.38 -18.68 -24.42
CA GLU A 515 16.49 -17.57 -24.82
C GLU A 515 15.54 -17.11 -23.70
N LYS A 516 15.15 -18.00 -22.78
CA LYS A 516 14.28 -17.68 -21.63
C LYS A 516 15.05 -17.17 -20.41
N LEU A 517 16.24 -17.68 -20.16
CA LEU A 517 17.15 -17.22 -19.10
C LEU A 517 17.71 -15.83 -19.40
N GLU A 518 17.79 -15.43 -20.66
CA GLU A 518 18.03 -14.03 -21.04
C GLU A 518 17.02 -13.06 -20.40
N GLN A 519 15.78 -13.49 -20.17
CA GLN A 519 14.74 -12.70 -19.49
C GLN A 519 14.87 -12.74 -17.95
N GLY A 520 15.74 -13.61 -17.43
CA GLY A 520 15.98 -13.86 -16.02
C GLY A 520 15.04 -14.91 -15.41
N TYR A 521 15.45 -15.49 -14.28
CA TYR A 521 14.66 -16.44 -13.50
C TYR A 521 14.66 -16.12 -12.00
N VAL A 522 13.61 -16.57 -11.31
CA VAL A 522 13.48 -16.49 -9.86
C VAL A 522 13.62 -17.89 -9.27
N SER A 523 14.57 -18.12 -8.36
CA SER A 523 14.67 -19.38 -7.61
C SER A 523 14.16 -19.18 -6.19
N ILE A 524 13.31 -20.08 -5.70
CA ILE A 524 12.74 -20.05 -4.35
C ILE A 524 13.10 -21.34 -3.65
N THR A 525 13.96 -21.26 -2.64
CA THR A 525 14.32 -22.40 -1.80
C THR A 525 13.70 -22.23 -0.42
N CYS A 526 12.90 -23.18 0.02
CA CYS A 526 12.25 -23.11 1.33
C CYS A 526 11.89 -24.51 1.86
N LYS A 527 11.45 -24.59 3.13
CA LYS A 527 10.96 -25.86 3.67
C LYS A 527 9.66 -26.29 2.99
N SER A 528 8.69 -25.39 2.95
CA SER A 528 7.37 -25.64 2.34
C SER A 528 6.67 -24.34 1.95
N ILE A 529 5.89 -24.36 0.86
CA ILE A 529 4.94 -23.29 0.50
C ILE A 529 3.55 -23.91 0.31
N ASN A 530 2.52 -23.37 0.97
CA ASN A 530 1.13 -23.82 0.79
C ASN A 530 0.43 -23.09 -0.38
N LYS A 531 0.66 -21.77 -0.50
CA LYS A 531 0.07 -20.94 -1.55
C LYS A 531 1.17 -20.11 -2.19
N LEU A 532 1.36 -20.25 -3.49
CA LEU A 532 2.22 -19.37 -4.27
C LEU A 532 1.33 -18.53 -5.19
N TYR A 533 1.52 -17.23 -5.17
CA TYR A 533 0.89 -16.29 -6.08
C TYR A 533 1.96 -15.62 -6.92
N ILE A 534 1.77 -15.62 -8.24
CA ILE A 534 2.61 -14.90 -9.18
C ILE A 534 1.72 -13.97 -9.99
N ASN A 535 2.01 -12.67 -9.95
CA ASN A 535 1.22 -11.63 -10.62
C ASN A 535 -0.28 -11.74 -10.31
N GLY A 536 -0.62 -11.98 -9.04
CA GLY A 536 -2.00 -12.15 -8.57
C GLY A 536 -2.65 -13.50 -8.86
N ARG A 537 -2.00 -14.41 -9.61
CA ARG A 537 -2.53 -15.74 -9.94
C ARG A 537 -1.98 -16.81 -9.01
N ARG A 538 -2.86 -17.64 -8.46
CA ARG A 538 -2.48 -18.77 -7.61
C ARG A 538 -1.86 -19.89 -8.44
N ILE A 539 -0.66 -20.31 -8.08
CA ILE A 539 0.05 -21.44 -8.65
C ILE A 539 -0.32 -22.70 -7.87
N SER A 540 -0.76 -23.74 -8.58
CA SER A 540 -1.03 -25.05 -7.96
C SER A 540 0.29 -25.78 -7.70
N LEU A 541 0.70 -25.80 -6.45
CA LEU A 541 1.80 -26.63 -5.98
C LEU A 541 1.28 -28.08 -5.83
N PRO A 542 2.07 -29.10 -6.21
CA PRO A 542 1.64 -30.48 -6.02
C PRO A 542 1.45 -30.72 -4.53
N CYS A 543 0.32 -31.34 -4.19
CA CYS A 543 0.04 -31.73 -2.82
C CYS A 543 1.15 -32.68 -2.36
N ARG A 544 1.71 -32.45 -1.18
CA ARG A 544 2.50 -33.48 -0.50
C ARG A 544 1.58 -34.70 -0.32
N PRO A 545 1.98 -35.89 -0.76
CA PRO A 545 1.24 -37.11 -0.42
C PRO A 545 1.19 -37.35 1.09
#